data_AF-A0A3A9HKN0-F1
#
_entry.id   AF-A0A3A9HKN0-F1
#
_cell.length_a   1.000
_cell.length_b   1.000
_cell.length_c   1.000
_cell.angle_alpha   90.00
_cell.angle_beta   90.00
_cell.angle_gamma   90.00
#
_symmetry.space_group_name_H-M   'P 1'
#
loop_
_entity.id
_entity.type
_entity.pdbx_description
1 polymer ?
#
loop_
_entity_poly.entity_id
_entity_poly.type
_entity_poly.pdbx_seq_one_letter_code
_entity_poly.pdbx_strand_id
1 'polypeptide(L)'
;MNARLLVMYYYRRKIDRRKRKIGIIATAAKMGNERSLAMKALSVRQPYAWFIESGEKEVEYRTWKTDYRGDLLICASTNREPGIVEEFGVEGMKQCPAGVAVCVATLADIQPTEGIWGWILKNPRPVEYFPVKGKLHLFEVDDGLIRFSARRCKTPTELEQEPEFD
;
A
#
# COMPACT_ATOMS: atom_id res chain seq x y z
N MET A 1 9.60 9.65 -18.25
CA MET A 1 8.14 9.43 -18.47
C MET A 1 7.47 9.51 -17.12
N ASN A 2 6.37 10.24 -16.93
CA ASN A 2 5.87 10.54 -15.57
C ASN A 2 5.41 9.26 -14.84
N ALA A 3 5.95 8.99 -13.64
CA ALA A 3 5.66 7.79 -12.84
C ALA A 3 4.14 7.58 -12.64
N ARG A 4 3.37 8.67 -12.47
CA ARG A 4 1.91 8.65 -12.34
C ARG A 4 1.20 7.98 -13.54
N LEU A 5 1.73 8.12 -14.76
CA LEU A 5 1.20 7.49 -15.97
C LEU A 5 1.59 6.01 -16.06
N LEU A 6 2.81 5.66 -15.67
CA LEU A 6 3.31 4.28 -15.70
C LEU A 6 2.57 3.40 -14.68
N VAL A 7 2.35 3.94 -13.46
CA VAL A 7 1.52 3.30 -12.43
C VAL A 7 0.14 2.96 -13.00
N MET A 8 -0.53 3.90 -13.67
CA MET A 8 -1.85 3.69 -14.26
C MET A 8 -1.85 2.67 -15.41
N TYR A 9 -0.85 2.72 -16.30
CA TYR A 9 -0.74 1.80 -17.43
C TYR A 9 -0.62 0.32 -17.00
N TYR A 10 0.21 0.04 -15.98
CA TYR A 10 0.37 -1.31 -15.46
C TYR A 10 -0.96 -1.92 -14.97
N TYR A 11 -1.77 -1.15 -14.24
CA TYR A 11 -3.05 -1.67 -13.71
C TYR A 11 -4.01 -2.10 -14.82
N ARG A 12 -4.03 -1.40 -15.96
CA ARG A 12 -4.84 -1.78 -17.13
C ARG A 12 -4.49 -3.18 -17.65
N ARG A 13 -3.20 -3.53 -17.72
CA ARG A 13 -2.76 -4.89 -18.12
C ARG A 13 -3.12 -5.99 -17.10
N LYS A 14 -3.25 -5.65 -15.82
CA LYS A 14 -3.52 -6.62 -14.74
C LYS A 14 -5.00 -6.99 -14.59
N ILE A 15 -5.89 -6.08 -14.98
CA ILE A 15 -7.35 -6.27 -14.94
C ILE A 15 -7.77 -7.48 -15.78
N ASP A 16 -7.24 -7.63 -17.01
CA ASP A 16 -7.65 -8.72 -17.90
C ASP A 16 -7.22 -10.12 -17.44
N ARG A 17 -6.12 -10.24 -16.68
CA ARG A 17 -5.66 -11.53 -16.15
C ARG A 17 -6.51 -12.07 -14.98
N ARG A 18 -7.30 -11.22 -14.30
CA ARG A 18 -8.01 -11.60 -13.05
C ARG A 18 -9.52 -11.84 -13.20
N LYS A 19 -10.14 -11.49 -14.33
CA LYS A 19 -11.60 -11.66 -14.59
C LYS A 19 -12.13 -13.12 -14.61
N ARG A 20 -11.33 -14.13 -14.23
CA ARG A 20 -11.67 -15.58 -14.36
C ARG A 20 -11.87 -16.35 -13.06
N LYS A 21 -11.77 -15.75 -11.85
CA LYS A 21 -11.91 -16.51 -10.59
C LYS A 21 -12.58 -15.75 -9.44
N ILE A 22 -13.73 -16.30 -9.01
CA ILE A 22 -14.27 -16.32 -7.61
C ILE A 22 -14.84 -14.96 -7.12
N GLY A 23 -15.94 -14.87 -6.37
CA GLY A 23 -16.81 -15.88 -5.72
C GLY A 23 -17.10 -15.47 -4.25
N ILE A 24 -18.37 -15.51 -3.84
CA ILE A 24 -18.97 -14.88 -2.62
C ILE A 24 -18.76 -15.82 -1.38
N ILE A 25 -18.77 -15.45 -0.07
CA ILE A 25 -19.79 -14.83 0.83
C ILE A 25 -19.17 -14.21 2.14
N ALA A 26 -20.00 -13.53 2.94
CA ALA A 26 -19.77 -13.05 4.33
C ALA A 26 -20.21 -14.12 5.39
N THR A 27 -20.25 -13.98 6.73
CA THR A 27 -20.49 -12.86 7.68
C THR A 27 -20.14 -13.32 9.12
N ALA A 28 -19.82 -12.43 10.08
CA ALA A 28 -20.26 -12.49 11.51
C ALA A 28 -19.61 -11.37 12.36
N ALA A 29 -20.36 -10.83 13.35
CA ALA A 29 -19.87 -9.83 14.31
C ALA A 29 -20.25 -10.22 15.75
N LYS A 30 -19.51 -9.73 16.76
CA LYS A 30 -19.98 -9.66 18.17
C LYS A 30 -19.25 -8.58 18.98
N MET A 31 -19.88 -8.18 20.09
CA MET A 31 -19.64 -6.96 20.86
C MET A 31 -18.52 -7.06 21.92
N GLY A 32 -17.97 -5.90 22.28
CA GLY A 32 -17.21 -5.66 23.52
C GLY A 32 -16.68 -4.22 23.57
N ASN A 33 -17.11 -3.40 24.55
CA ASN A 33 -16.68 -2.00 24.66
C ASN A 33 -15.44 -1.86 25.56
N GLU A 34 -14.30 -2.28 25.01
CA GLU A 34 -13.00 -1.70 25.33
C GLU A 34 -12.51 -1.03 24.04
N ARG A 35 -11.74 0.06 24.12
CA ARG A 35 -11.11 0.60 22.90
C ARG A 35 -10.13 -0.45 22.40
N SER A 36 -10.48 -1.15 21.32
CA SER A 36 -9.56 -2.01 20.59
C SER A 36 -8.36 -1.16 20.15
N LEU A 37 -7.20 -1.39 20.76
CA LEU A 37 -5.93 -0.76 20.43
C LEU A 37 -5.38 -1.34 19.12
N ALA A 38 -6.19 -1.36 18.06
CA ALA A 38 -5.88 -2.07 16.83
C ALA A 38 -6.41 -1.37 15.58
N MET A 39 -5.48 -0.84 14.79
CA MET A 39 -5.72 -0.19 13.51
C MET A 39 -5.87 -1.23 12.39
N LYS A 40 -6.69 -0.88 11.40
CA LYS A 40 -6.79 -1.67 10.17
C LYS A 40 -5.48 -1.55 9.39
N ALA A 41 -5.03 -2.66 8.82
CA ALA A 41 -3.81 -2.74 8.03
C ALA A 41 -4.08 -3.33 6.65
N LEU A 42 -3.28 -2.88 5.67
CA LEU A 42 -3.32 -3.34 4.29
C LEU A 42 -1.91 -3.75 3.83
N SER A 43 -1.77 -5.01 3.42
CA SER A 43 -0.55 -5.50 2.78
C SER A 43 -0.51 -5.06 1.30
N VAL A 44 0.55 -4.34 0.93
CA VAL A 44 0.80 -3.78 -0.42
C VAL A 44 2.15 -4.31 -0.94
N ARG A 45 2.23 -4.68 -2.22
CA ARG A 45 3.48 -5.16 -2.82
C ARG A 45 4.43 -4.01 -3.14
N GLN A 46 5.74 -4.25 -3.10
CA GLN A 46 6.70 -3.32 -3.68
C GLN A 46 6.60 -3.27 -5.21
N PRO A 47 6.95 -2.13 -5.85
CA PRO A 47 7.36 -0.85 -5.24
C PRO A 47 6.19 0.01 -4.72
N TYR A 48 4.93 -0.44 -4.81
CA TYR A 48 3.77 0.39 -4.46
C TYR A 48 3.65 0.76 -2.98
N ALA A 49 4.17 -0.04 -2.06
CA ALA A 49 4.18 0.33 -0.65
C ALA A 49 5.07 1.57 -0.42
N TRP A 50 6.25 1.59 -1.04
CA TRP A 50 7.15 2.74 -1.07
C TRP A 50 6.51 3.97 -1.74
N PHE A 51 5.84 3.81 -2.89
CA PHE A 51 5.13 4.92 -3.54
C PHE A 51 3.97 5.51 -2.72
N ILE A 52 3.32 4.71 -1.85
CA ILE A 52 2.29 5.21 -0.93
C ILE A 52 2.95 5.94 0.25
N GLU A 53 4.02 5.39 0.81
CA GLU A 53 4.80 6.01 1.89
C GLU A 53 5.34 7.39 1.50
N SER A 54 5.87 7.53 0.27
CA SER A 54 6.40 8.79 -0.25
C SER A 54 5.33 9.76 -0.78
N GLY A 55 4.08 9.28 -0.95
CA GLY A 55 2.94 10.09 -1.41
C GLY A 55 2.76 10.21 -2.93
N GLU A 56 3.62 9.60 -3.75
CA GLU A 56 3.42 9.57 -5.22
C GLU A 56 2.18 8.75 -5.65
N LYS A 57 1.75 7.80 -4.82
CA LYS A 57 0.60 6.92 -5.09
C LYS A 57 -0.57 7.21 -4.15
N GLU A 58 -1.46 8.07 -4.62
CA GLU A 58 -2.72 8.43 -3.94
C GLU A 58 -3.86 7.40 -4.13
N VAL A 59 -3.72 6.43 -5.04
CA VAL A 59 -4.76 5.45 -5.35
C VAL A 59 -4.21 4.03 -5.37
N GLU A 60 -4.72 3.15 -4.51
CA GLU A 60 -4.40 1.72 -4.49
C GLU A 60 -5.54 0.88 -5.09
N TYR A 61 -5.22 -0.04 -5.98
CA TYR A 61 -6.25 -0.76 -6.75
C TYR A 61 -6.46 -2.19 -6.26
N ARG A 62 -7.71 -2.53 -5.92
CA ARG A 62 -8.11 -3.85 -5.38
C ARG A 62 -9.32 -4.41 -6.11
N THR A 63 -9.39 -5.74 -6.20
CA THR A 63 -10.54 -6.46 -6.80
C THR A 63 -11.75 -6.55 -5.86
N TRP A 64 -11.65 -5.95 -4.68
CA TRP A 64 -12.68 -5.95 -3.62
C TRP A 64 -12.71 -4.56 -2.96
N LYS A 65 -13.86 -4.23 -2.36
CA LYS A 65 -14.06 -3.00 -1.59
C LYS A 65 -14.27 -3.30 -0.11
N THR A 66 -14.15 -2.26 0.71
CA THR A 66 -14.60 -2.25 2.11
C THR A 66 -15.42 -0.98 2.34
N ASP A 67 -16.27 -1.00 3.35
CA ASP A 67 -16.99 0.20 3.78
C ASP A 67 -16.21 0.97 4.87
N TYR A 68 -15.04 0.44 5.31
CA TYR A 68 -14.12 1.14 6.19
C TYR A 68 -13.56 2.43 5.55
N ARG A 69 -13.44 3.48 6.37
CA ARG A 69 -12.76 4.76 6.09
C ARG A 69 -12.04 5.20 7.36
N GLY A 70 -10.89 5.84 7.21
CA GLY A 70 -10.03 6.22 8.34
C GLY A 70 -8.60 5.74 8.18
N ASP A 71 -7.86 5.70 9.27
CA ASP A 71 -6.42 5.42 9.28
C ASP A 71 -6.12 3.94 9.00
N LEU A 72 -5.25 3.71 8.01
CA LEU A 72 -4.91 2.41 7.47
C LEU A 72 -3.39 2.23 7.49
N LEU A 73 -2.90 1.27 8.28
CA LEU A 73 -1.49 0.92 8.34
C LEU A 73 -1.08 0.20 7.05
N ILE A 74 -0.21 0.82 6.27
CA ILE A 74 0.34 0.26 5.04
C ILE A 74 1.54 -0.60 5.40
N CYS A 75 1.50 -1.86 4.96
CA CYS A 75 2.55 -2.84 5.20
C CYS A 75 3.17 -3.30 3.88
N ALA A 76 4.50 -3.20 3.77
CA ALA A 76 5.24 -3.73 2.63
C ALA A 76 5.21 -5.27 2.65
N SER A 77 4.63 -5.87 1.63
CA SER A 77 4.49 -7.32 1.49
C SER A 77 5.83 -8.01 1.24
N THR A 78 6.05 -9.17 1.88
CA THR A 78 7.15 -10.09 1.55
C THR A 78 7.01 -10.68 0.14
N ASN A 79 5.78 -10.81 -0.36
CA ASN A 79 5.51 -11.31 -1.71
C ASN A 79 5.81 -10.22 -2.75
N ARG A 80 6.96 -10.31 -3.42
CA ARG A 80 7.27 -9.51 -4.61
C ARG A 80 6.55 -10.09 -5.86
N GLU A 81 6.48 -9.30 -6.92
CA GLU A 81 5.96 -9.73 -8.22
C GLU A 81 7.10 -9.56 -9.25
N PRO A 82 7.62 -10.63 -9.87
CA PRO A 82 8.78 -10.51 -10.76
C PRO A 82 8.54 -9.55 -11.93
N GLY A 83 9.55 -8.78 -12.32
CA GLY A 83 9.47 -7.81 -13.42
C GLY A 83 8.84 -6.46 -13.05
N ILE A 84 8.26 -6.30 -11.85
CA ILE A 84 7.56 -5.05 -11.51
C ILE A 84 8.51 -3.91 -11.15
N VAL A 85 9.62 -4.21 -10.48
CA VAL A 85 10.60 -3.21 -10.05
C VAL A 85 11.34 -2.68 -11.29
N GLU A 86 11.67 -3.62 -12.17
CA GLU A 86 12.28 -3.44 -13.48
C GLU A 86 11.37 -2.63 -14.42
N GLU A 87 10.05 -2.90 -14.45
CA GLU A 87 9.08 -2.12 -15.24
C GLU A 87 9.02 -0.65 -14.79
N PHE A 88 9.13 -0.38 -13.48
CA PHE A 88 9.22 0.99 -12.95
C PHE A 88 10.59 1.66 -13.13
N GLY A 89 11.62 0.93 -13.57
CA GLY A 89 12.99 1.45 -13.65
C GLY A 89 13.66 1.65 -12.28
N VAL A 90 13.10 1.09 -11.20
CA VAL A 90 13.55 1.30 -9.81
C VAL A 90 14.37 0.14 -9.25
N GLU A 91 15.01 -0.61 -10.16
CA GLU A 91 15.92 -1.71 -9.83
C GLU A 91 17.21 -1.15 -9.22
N GLY A 92 17.77 -1.86 -8.24
CA GLY A 92 18.90 -1.36 -7.43
C GLY A 92 18.60 -0.18 -6.49
N MET A 93 17.51 0.57 -6.68
CA MET A 93 17.12 1.67 -5.80
C MET A 93 16.77 1.19 -4.39
N LYS A 94 17.07 2.02 -3.37
CA LYS A 94 16.87 1.70 -1.95
C LYS A 94 15.40 1.82 -1.52
N GLN A 95 14.59 0.84 -1.90
CA GLN A 95 13.20 0.67 -1.48
C GLN A 95 13.08 0.44 0.03
N CYS A 96 11.89 0.68 0.62
CA CYS A 96 11.64 0.29 2.01
C CYS A 96 11.64 -1.26 2.18
N PRO A 97 12.01 -1.79 3.36
CA PRO A 97 12.13 -3.24 3.58
C PRO A 97 10.83 -3.99 3.31
N ALA A 98 10.93 -5.29 3.02
CA ALA A 98 9.76 -6.15 2.85
C ALA A 98 9.39 -6.83 4.18
N GLY A 99 8.10 -7.01 4.45
CA GLY A 99 7.60 -7.65 5.68
C GLY A 99 7.46 -6.70 6.87
N VAL A 100 7.39 -5.38 6.65
CA VAL A 100 7.29 -4.36 7.71
C VAL A 100 6.11 -3.41 7.48
N ALA A 101 5.65 -2.77 8.55
CA ALA A 101 4.85 -1.53 8.44
C ALA A 101 5.73 -0.39 7.87
N VAL A 102 5.16 0.49 7.05
CA VAL A 102 5.91 1.60 6.40
C VAL A 102 5.30 2.98 6.66
N CYS A 103 3.98 3.11 6.59
CA CYS A 103 3.27 4.35 6.95
C CYS A 103 1.83 4.07 7.41
N VAL A 104 1.20 5.06 8.04
CA VAL A 104 -0.27 5.13 8.14
C VAL A 104 -0.75 6.08 7.05
N ALA A 105 -1.68 5.64 6.21
CA ALA A 105 -2.38 6.50 5.26
C ALA A 105 -3.87 6.49 5.56
N THR A 106 -4.57 7.61 5.37
CA THR A 106 -6.01 7.68 5.57
C THR A 106 -6.72 7.19 4.30
N LEU A 107 -7.50 6.11 4.42
CA LEU A 107 -8.43 5.65 3.39
C LEU A 107 -9.65 6.58 3.37
N ALA A 108 -9.62 7.55 2.45
CA ALA A 108 -10.60 8.62 2.36
C ALA A 108 -11.84 8.22 1.55
N ASP A 109 -11.65 7.47 0.45
CA ASP A 109 -12.75 6.98 -0.39
C ASP A 109 -12.39 5.67 -1.13
N ILE A 110 -13.39 5.00 -1.71
CA ILE A 110 -13.22 3.88 -2.64
C ILE A 110 -14.18 4.07 -3.81
N GLN A 111 -13.63 4.19 -5.01
CA GLN A 111 -14.39 4.45 -6.24
C GLN A 111 -14.28 3.28 -7.22
N PRO A 112 -15.33 2.97 -8.00
CA PRO A 112 -15.24 1.97 -9.06
C PRO A 112 -14.31 2.47 -10.19
N THR A 113 -13.49 1.59 -10.75
CA THR A 113 -12.58 1.91 -11.86
C THR A 113 -12.39 0.67 -12.74
N GLU A 114 -12.86 0.70 -14.00
CA GLU A 114 -12.66 -0.37 -15.00
C GLU A 114 -12.93 -1.82 -14.50
N GLY A 115 -13.92 -2.00 -13.61
CA GLY A 115 -14.29 -3.31 -13.05
C GLY A 115 -13.51 -3.73 -11.80
N ILE A 116 -12.69 -2.86 -11.24
CA ILE A 116 -12.04 -2.98 -9.92
C ILE A 116 -12.34 -1.74 -9.06
N TRP A 117 -11.71 -1.63 -7.90
CA TRP A 117 -11.92 -0.54 -6.94
C TRP A 117 -10.63 0.23 -6.69
N GLY A 118 -10.64 1.54 -6.95
CA GLY A 118 -9.58 2.48 -6.59
C GLY A 118 -9.80 3.00 -5.17
N TRP A 119 -8.92 2.62 -4.25
CA TRP A 119 -8.90 3.05 -2.85
C TRP A 119 -8.10 4.35 -2.77
N ILE A 120 -8.77 5.46 -2.44
CA ILE A 120 -8.18 6.78 -2.35
C ILE A 120 -7.47 6.93 -1.00
N LEU A 121 -6.14 6.94 -1.03
CA LEU A 121 -5.26 7.09 0.12
C LEU A 121 -4.77 8.54 0.19
N LYS A 122 -4.81 9.13 1.39
CA LYS A 122 -4.35 10.49 1.67
C LYS A 122 -3.49 10.54 2.93
N ASN A 123 -2.76 11.64 3.12
CA ASN A 123 -2.00 11.92 4.34
C ASN A 123 -1.10 10.75 4.80
N PRO A 124 -0.19 10.25 3.93
CA PRO A 124 0.76 9.22 4.33
C PRO A 124 1.70 9.79 5.41
N ARG A 125 1.74 9.11 6.55
CA ARG A 125 2.57 9.43 7.71
C ARG A 125 3.52 8.26 7.95
N PRO A 126 4.80 8.38 7.58
CA PRO A 126 5.79 7.32 7.79
C PRO A 126 5.84 6.85 9.25
N VAL A 127 6.10 5.57 9.45
CA VAL A 127 6.29 4.96 10.77
C VAL A 127 7.68 4.37 10.88
N GLU A 128 8.15 4.16 12.10
CA GLU A 128 9.32 3.31 12.33
C GLU A 128 9.00 1.90 11.84
N TYR A 129 9.90 1.30 11.05
CA TYR A 129 9.66 -0.01 10.46
C TYR A 129 9.68 -1.09 11.53
N PHE A 130 8.54 -1.74 11.76
CA PHE A 130 8.44 -2.94 12.60
C PHE A 130 7.90 -4.13 11.79
N PRO A 131 8.30 -5.38 12.10
CA PRO A 131 7.84 -6.55 11.36
C PRO A 131 6.32 -6.75 11.43
N VAL A 132 5.68 -6.92 10.27
CA VAL A 132 4.24 -7.22 10.17
C VAL A 132 3.99 -8.33 9.15
N LYS A 133 3.42 -9.44 9.62
CA LYS A 133 2.98 -10.53 8.74
C LYS A 133 1.68 -10.15 8.03
N GLY A 134 1.81 -9.59 6.83
CA GLY A 134 0.67 -9.21 6.00
C GLY A 134 -0.29 -10.36 5.68
N LYS A 135 -1.58 -10.04 5.56
CA LYS A 135 -2.66 -10.99 5.23
C LYS A 135 -3.38 -10.58 3.93
N LEU A 136 -4.24 -11.47 3.42
CA LEU A 136 -5.26 -11.09 2.44
C LEU A 136 -6.37 -10.29 3.13
N HIS A 137 -7.01 -9.38 2.39
CA HIS A 137 -8.00 -8.42 2.89
C HIS A 137 -7.45 -7.46 3.97
N LEU A 138 -8.33 -6.69 4.62
CA LEU A 138 -7.97 -5.92 5.81
C LEU A 138 -7.70 -6.87 6.97
N PHE A 139 -6.71 -6.54 7.78
CA PHE A 139 -6.43 -7.20 9.04
C PHE A 139 -6.17 -6.14 10.13
N GLU A 140 -5.97 -6.59 11.37
CA GLU A 140 -5.69 -5.72 12.51
C GLU A 140 -4.24 -5.88 12.98
N VAL A 141 -3.66 -4.78 13.45
CA VAL A 141 -2.32 -4.68 14.04
C VAL A 141 -2.45 -3.83 15.29
N ASP A 142 -1.73 -4.19 16.36
CA ASP A 142 -1.71 -3.47 17.64
C ASP A 142 -1.11 -2.05 17.48
N ASP A 143 -1.90 -1.03 17.86
CA ASP A 143 -1.54 0.39 17.80
C ASP A 143 -0.42 0.75 18.78
N GLY A 144 -0.27 -0.05 19.84
CA GLY A 144 0.85 0.04 20.77
C GLY A 144 2.21 -0.15 20.09
N LEU A 145 2.26 -0.82 18.92
CA LEU A 145 3.47 -0.99 18.10
C LEU A 145 3.74 0.20 17.17
N ILE A 146 2.74 1.04 16.88
CA ILE A 146 2.87 2.10 15.88
C ILE A 146 3.64 3.29 16.48
N ARG A 147 4.77 3.64 15.86
CA ARG A 147 5.55 4.84 16.17
C ARG A 147 5.72 5.67 14.91
N PHE A 148 5.21 6.89 14.90
CA PHE A 148 5.37 7.78 13.75
C PHE A 148 6.82 8.23 13.62
N SER A 149 7.35 8.23 12.40
CA SER A 149 8.71 8.65 12.09
C SER A 149 8.72 10.02 11.45
N ALA A 150 9.65 10.88 11.85
CA ALA A 150 9.94 12.14 11.15
C ALA A 150 10.68 11.93 9.81
N ARG A 151 10.97 10.67 9.42
CA ARG A 151 11.57 10.31 8.14
C ARG A 151 10.69 10.81 6.99
N ARG A 152 11.23 11.69 6.15
CA ARG A 152 10.74 11.86 4.77
C ARG A 152 11.27 10.68 3.94
N CYS A 153 10.38 9.87 3.40
CA CYS A 153 10.76 8.84 2.43
C CYS A 153 10.94 9.50 1.06
N LYS A 154 12.14 9.36 0.47
CA LYS A 154 12.44 9.92 -0.87
C LYS A 154 11.78 9.07 -1.95
N THR A 155 11.40 9.67 -3.06
CA THR A 155 10.87 8.97 -4.24
C THR A 155 11.99 8.56 -5.22
N PRO A 156 11.74 7.65 -6.18
CA PRO A 156 12.67 7.41 -7.31
C PRO A 156 13.08 8.69 -8.04
N THR A 157 12.11 9.56 -8.34
CA THR A 157 12.37 10.83 -9.04
C THR A 157 13.20 11.81 -8.19
N GLU A 158 13.13 11.74 -6.87
CA GLU A 158 14.03 12.49 -5.99
C GLU A 158 15.42 11.85 -5.85
N LEU A 159 15.52 10.51 -5.94
CA LEU A 159 16.79 9.78 -5.87
C LEU A 159 17.61 9.88 -7.16
N GLU A 160 16.96 9.91 -8.33
CA GLU A 160 17.59 10.15 -9.64
C GLU A 160 18.22 11.56 -9.78
N GLN A 161 17.91 12.47 -8.85
CA GLN A 161 18.39 13.87 -8.86
C GLN A 161 19.50 14.14 -7.83
N GLU A 162 19.89 13.16 -7.03
CA GLU A 162 21.04 13.33 -6.15
C GLU A 162 22.33 13.21 -6.98
N PRO A 163 23.30 14.14 -6.85
CA PRO A 163 24.58 13.99 -7.54
C PRO A 163 25.28 12.74 -7.02
N GLU A 164 25.78 11.91 -7.94
CA GLU A 164 26.73 10.85 -7.58
C GLU A 164 27.96 11.51 -6.94
N PHE A 165 28.15 11.25 -5.65
CA PHE A 165 29.37 11.61 -4.94
C PHE A 165 30.42 10.53 -5.23
N ASP A 166 31.42 10.90 -6.03
CA ASP A 166 32.70 10.20 -6.24
C ASP A 166 33.51 10.07 -4.92
#